data_AF-A0A2N7Z2U2-F1
#
_entry.id   AF-A0A2N7Z2U2-F1
#
_cell.length_a   1.000
_cell.length_b   1.000
_cell.length_c   1.000
_cell.angle_alpha   90.00
_cell.angle_beta   90.00
_cell.angle_gamma   90.00
#
_symmetry.space_group_name_H-M   'P 1'
#
loop_
_entity.id
_entity.type
_entity.pdbx_description
1 polymer ?
#
loop_
_entity_poly.entity_id
_entity_poly.type
_entity_poly.pdbx_seq_one_letter_code
_entity_poly.pdbx_strand_id
1 'polypeptide(L)'
;MMSRLRPVEWGLLGLSGLLGVLMAVILSSLGDEPQWLPEAPVRAHPTPRVQGLPSVPLDNLAATWQAPLFSPDRSPDRVVGKAQVSSLAHLTLSGIMITGNLQMAMLKQVDGPLLTVRLGQTLPNGWRLEHLTPQSARFSLDGRTQTLSFYAKRLPPPSKRPPLTLPREPLP
;
A
#
# COMPACT_ATOMS: atom_id res chain seq x y z
N MET A 1 -29.75 -40.76 50.51
CA MET A 1 -28.84 -39.91 51.30
C MET A 1 -28.41 -38.75 50.42
N MET A 2 -28.99 -37.56 50.61
CA MET A 2 -28.54 -36.35 49.90
C MET A 2 -27.25 -35.88 50.57
N SER A 3 -26.10 -36.17 49.95
CA SER A 3 -24.82 -35.63 50.40
C SER A 3 -24.89 -34.11 50.43
N ARG A 4 -24.67 -33.51 51.61
CA ARG A 4 -24.55 -32.06 51.73
C ARG A 4 -23.28 -31.63 51.01
N LEU A 5 -23.46 -30.87 49.93
CA LEU A 5 -22.36 -30.34 49.15
C LEU A 5 -21.48 -29.44 50.02
N ARG A 6 -20.17 -29.62 49.95
CA ARG A 6 -19.19 -28.79 50.67
C ARG A 6 -19.23 -27.36 50.10
N PRO A 7 -18.90 -26.32 50.88
CA PRO A 7 -18.93 -24.93 50.39
C PRO A 7 -18.07 -24.70 49.14
N VAL A 8 -17.00 -25.48 48.96
CA VAL A 8 -16.16 -25.45 47.76
C VAL A 8 -16.89 -26.00 46.53
N GLU A 9 -17.70 -27.04 46.69
CA GLU A 9 -18.50 -27.63 45.59
C GLU A 9 -19.58 -26.65 45.13
N TRP A 10 -20.19 -25.91 46.06
CA TRP A 10 -21.08 -24.79 45.73
C TRP A 10 -20.38 -23.68 44.95
N GLY A 11 -19.15 -23.33 45.35
CA GLY A 11 -18.34 -22.35 44.62
C GLY A 11 -18.01 -22.79 43.19
N LEU A 12 -17.62 -24.06 43.02
CA LEU A 12 -17.34 -24.66 41.70
C LEU A 12 -18.58 -24.73 40.82
N LEU A 13 -19.74 -25.08 41.37
CA LEU A 13 -21.01 -25.09 40.64
C LEU A 13 -21.42 -23.68 40.20
N GLY A 14 -21.26 -22.68 41.08
CA GLY A 14 -21.51 -21.28 40.72
C GLY A 14 -20.60 -20.79 39.60
N LEU A 15 -19.31 -21.10 39.69
CA LEU A 15 -18.33 -20.73 38.67
C LEU A 15 -18.61 -21.45 37.33
N SER A 16 -18.95 -22.73 37.36
CA SER A 16 -19.30 -23.50 36.16
C SER A 16 -20.56 -22.95 35.49
N GLY A 17 -21.57 -22.58 36.28
CA GLY A 17 -22.78 -21.90 35.77
C GLY A 17 -22.45 -20.56 35.11
N LEU A 18 -21.62 -19.74 35.75
CA LEU A 18 -21.17 -18.45 35.20
C LEU A 18 -20.43 -18.63 33.87
N LEU A 19 -19.49 -19.58 33.80
CA LEU A 19 -18.77 -19.90 32.57
C LEU A 19 -19.71 -20.39 31.46
N GLY A 20 -20.70 -21.22 31.80
CA GLY A 20 -21.71 -21.70 30.85
C GLY A 20 -22.54 -20.56 30.26
N VAL A 21 -22.98 -19.62 31.09
CA VAL A 21 -23.70 -18.41 30.64
C VAL A 21 -22.81 -17.56 29.73
N LEU A 22 -21.55 -17.34 30.12
CA LEU A 22 -20.61 -16.54 29.34
C LEU A 22 -20.31 -17.18 27.98
N MET A 23 -20.18 -18.50 27.93
CA MET A 23 -20.04 -19.25 26.69
C MET A 23 -21.29 -19.13 25.79
N ALA A 24 -22.49 -19.22 26.36
CA ALA A 24 -23.73 -19.05 25.62
C ALA A 24 -23.84 -17.63 25.01
N VAL A 25 -23.42 -16.60 25.75
CA VAL A 25 -23.38 -15.21 25.25
C VAL A 25 -22.43 -15.05 24.06
N ILE A 26 -21.21 -15.59 24.15
CA ILE A 26 -20.22 -15.55 23.05
C ILE A 26 -20.76 -16.29 21.82
N LEU A 27 -21.33 -17.48 22.01
CA LEU A 27 -21.89 -18.29 20.92
C LEU A 27 -23.15 -17.66 20.29
N SER A 28 -23.86 -16.81 21.02
CA SER A 28 -25.05 -16.13 20.50
C SER A 28 -24.73 -15.01 19.50
N SER A 29 -23.44 -14.68 19.29
CA SER A 29 -23.01 -13.73 18.25
C SER A 29 -23.75 -12.37 18.38
N LEU A 30 -24.08 -11.99 19.63
CA LEU A 30 -24.78 -10.75 19.95
C LEU A 30 -23.85 -9.57 19.65
N GLY A 31 -24.02 -8.95 18.48
CA GLY A 31 -23.21 -7.84 17.99
C GLY A 31 -22.35 -8.13 16.76
N ASP A 32 -22.50 -9.29 16.13
CA ASP A 32 -21.73 -9.71 14.94
C ASP A 32 -22.36 -9.27 13.61
N GLU A 33 -23.41 -8.46 13.66
CA GLU A 33 -23.84 -7.69 12.50
C GLU A 33 -23.19 -6.32 12.58
N PRO A 34 -21.99 -6.15 11.99
CA PRO A 34 -21.40 -4.84 11.94
C PRO A 34 -22.22 -4.00 10.98
N GLN A 35 -22.99 -3.09 11.58
CA GLN A 35 -23.76 -2.03 10.92
C GLN A 35 -22.78 -0.97 10.39
N TRP A 36 -21.90 -1.38 9.48
CA TRP A 36 -20.88 -0.53 8.88
C TRP A 36 -21.52 0.58 8.03
N LEU A 37 -22.67 0.33 7.40
CA LEU A 37 -23.41 1.30 6.59
C LEU A 37 -24.92 1.01 6.55
N PRO A 38 -25.76 2.05 6.41
CA PRO A 38 -27.19 1.87 6.13
C PRO A 38 -27.40 1.23 4.76
N GLU A 39 -28.43 0.39 4.65
CA GLU A 39 -28.84 -0.29 3.40
C GLU A 39 -29.02 0.74 2.29
N ALA A 40 -28.23 0.61 1.21
CA ALA A 40 -28.33 1.53 0.09
C ALA A 40 -29.65 1.31 -0.66
N PRO A 41 -30.36 2.37 -1.09
CA PRO A 41 -31.58 2.20 -1.88
C PRO A 41 -31.26 1.45 -3.17
N VAL A 42 -32.02 0.39 -3.44
CA VAL A 42 -31.89 -0.45 -4.64
C VAL A 42 -32.08 0.43 -5.88
N ARG A 43 -30.98 0.83 -6.50
CA ARG A 43 -30.98 1.58 -7.74
C ARG A 43 -31.02 0.56 -8.88
N ALA A 44 -32.03 0.65 -9.74
CA ALA A 44 -32.12 -0.18 -10.93
C ALA A 44 -30.80 -0.11 -11.72
N HIS A 45 -30.09 -1.24 -11.80
CA HIS A 45 -28.85 -1.30 -12.54
C HIS A 45 -29.18 -1.20 -14.04
N PRO A 46 -28.53 -0.30 -14.80
CA PRO A 46 -28.68 -0.29 -16.24
C PRO A 46 -28.21 -1.64 -16.77
N THR A 47 -29.05 -2.28 -17.61
CA THR A 47 -28.71 -3.54 -18.27
C THR A 47 -27.37 -3.38 -18.99
N PRO A 48 -26.34 -4.17 -18.65
CA PRO A 48 -25.03 -4.02 -19.26
C PRO A 48 -25.15 -4.32 -20.75
N ARG A 49 -24.83 -3.33 -21.58
CA ARG A 49 -24.69 -3.54 -23.01
C ARG A 49 -23.41 -4.35 -23.21
N VAL A 50 -23.57 -5.65 -23.41
CA VAL A 50 -22.47 -6.57 -23.70
C VAL A 50 -21.87 -6.14 -25.04
N GLN A 51 -20.76 -5.41 -24.97
CA GLN A 51 -19.90 -5.21 -26.14
C GLN A 51 -19.33 -6.59 -26.49
N GLY A 52 -19.45 -6.99 -27.75
CA GLY A 52 -19.00 -8.30 -28.21
C GLY A 52 -17.56 -8.55 -27.79
N LEU A 53 -17.30 -9.69 -27.16
CA LEU A 53 -15.95 -10.05 -26.78
C LEU A 53 -15.08 -10.16 -28.03
N PRO A 54 -13.84 -9.63 -28.00
CA PRO A 54 -12.92 -9.84 -29.10
C PRO A 54 -12.66 -11.34 -29.28
N SER A 55 -12.89 -11.85 -30.49
CA SER A 55 -12.57 -13.23 -30.85
C SER A 55 -11.05 -13.38 -30.95
N VAL A 56 -10.43 -13.95 -29.92
CA VAL A 56 -9.00 -14.26 -29.93
C VAL A 56 -8.84 -15.74 -30.34
N PRO A 57 -8.02 -16.06 -31.35
CA PRO A 57 -7.78 -17.45 -31.74
C PRO A 57 -7.10 -18.22 -30.61
N LEU A 58 -7.42 -19.51 -30.47
CA LEU A 58 -7.00 -20.32 -29.32
C LEU A 58 -5.47 -20.44 -29.21
N ASP A 59 -4.77 -20.42 -30.34
CA ASP A 59 -3.30 -20.44 -30.40
C ASP A 59 -2.66 -19.23 -29.70
N ASN A 60 -3.29 -18.05 -29.75
CA ASN A 60 -2.80 -16.86 -29.06
C ASN A 60 -2.95 -16.96 -27.53
N LEU A 61 -3.80 -17.87 -27.04
CA LEU A 61 -4.02 -18.14 -25.61
C LEU A 61 -3.18 -19.34 -25.12
N ALA A 62 -2.52 -20.07 -26.01
CA ALA A 62 -1.71 -21.23 -25.65
C ALA A 62 -0.57 -20.86 -24.69
N ALA A 63 0.03 -19.68 -24.86
CA ALA A 63 1.09 -19.18 -23.98
C ALA A 63 0.64 -19.03 -22.51
N THR A 64 -0.65 -18.73 -22.27
CA THR A 64 -1.22 -18.59 -20.91
C THR A 64 -1.22 -19.91 -20.15
N TRP A 65 -1.36 -21.05 -20.86
CA TRP A 65 -1.36 -22.38 -20.27
C TRP A 65 0.05 -23.00 -20.19
N GLN A 66 0.97 -22.59 -21.07
CA GLN A 66 2.35 -23.05 -21.05
C GLN A 66 3.17 -22.41 -19.92
N ALA A 67 2.84 -21.19 -19.51
CA ALA A 67 3.47 -20.50 -18.39
C ALA A 67 2.42 -19.88 -17.45
N PRO A 68 1.70 -20.69 -16.65
CA PRO A 68 0.69 -20.18 -15.73
C PRO A 68 1.32 -19.24 -14.70
N LEU A 69 0.69 -18.08 -14.48
CA LEU A 69 1.15 -17.08 -13.52
C LEU A 69 1.27 -17.64 -12.09
N PHE A 70 0.44 -18.63 -11.76
CA PHE A 70 0.36 -19.27 -10.44
C PHE A 70 1.02 -20.66 -10.39
N SER A 71 1.94 -20.97 -11.32
CA SER A 71 2.70 -22.21 -11.23
C SER A 71 3.60 -22.19 -9.98
N PRO A 72 3.66 -23.28 -9.19
CA PRO A 72 4.50 -23.34 -8.00
C PRO A 72 5.99 -23.19 -8.32
N ASP A 73 6.42 -23.57 -9.52
CA ASP A 73 7.81 -23.50 -9.97
C ASP A 73 8.16 -22.19 -10.70
N ARG A 74 7.27 -21.18 -10.65
CA ARG A 74 7.47 -19.95 -11.41
C ARG A 74 8.65 -19.15 -10.86
N SER A 75 9.64 -18.94 -11.72
CA SER A 75 10.71 -17.98 -11.48
C SER A 75 10.29 -16.57 -11.92
N PRO A 76 10.85 -15.49 -11.33
CA PRO A 76 10.56 -14.12 -11.73
C PRO A 76 10.81 -13.90 -13.22
N ASP A 77 9.90 -13.20 -13.90
CA ASP A 77 10.08 -12.84 -15.31
C ASP A 77 11.34 -12.00 -15.49
N ARG A 78 12.11 -12.28 -16.55
CA ARG A 78 13.25 -11.44 -16.91
C ARG A 78 12.77 -10.05 -17.31
N VAL A 79 13.30 -9.04 -16.62
CA VAL A 79 13.13 -7.62 -16.99
C VAL A 79 13.68 -7.42 -18.41
N VAL A 80 12.79 -7.12 -19.36
CA VAL A 80 13.18 -6.78 -20.73
C VAL A 80 13.72 -5.36 -20.75
N GLY A 81 14.98 -5.21 -21.18
CA GLY A 81 15.58 -3.92 -21.58
C GLY A 81 16.27 -3.14 -20.46
N LYS A 82 17.55 -3.42 -20.22
CA LYS A 82 18.47 -2.43 -19.62
C LYS A 82 18.79 -1.38 -20.68
N ALA A 83 17.91 -0.39 -20.83
CA ALA A 83 18.27 0.84 -21.54
C ALA A 83 19.27 1.59 -20.67
N GLN A 84 20.55 1.50 -21.04
CA GLN A 84 21.64 2.20 -20.40
C GLN A 84 21.46 3.70 -20.63
N VAL A 85 20.81 4.38 -19.69
CA VAL A 85 20.65 5.84 -19.74
C VAL A 85 21.83 6.49 -19.04
N SER A 86 22.70 7.07 -19.85
CA SER A 86 23.92 7.77 -19.44
C SER A 86 23.69 9.10 -18.69
N SER A 87 22.43 9.50 -18.48
CA SER A 87 22.08 10.80 -17.89
C SER A 87 21.13 10.67 -16.70
N LEU A 88 21.44 11.38 -15.61
CA LEU A 88 20.52 11.54 -14.46
C LEU A 88 19.25 12.33 -14.82
N ALA A 89 19.21 13.03 -15.96
CA ALA A 89 18.09 13.91 -16.33
C ALA A 89 16.75 13.19 -16.51
N HIS A 90 16.77 11.89 -16.81
CA HIS A 90 15.56 11.07 -16.97
C HIS A 90 15.31 10.15 -15.77
N LEU A 91 16.02 10.37 -14.65
CA LEU A 91 15.85 9.63 -13.41
C LEU A 91 15.13 10.51 -12.39
N THR A 92 14.03 9.97 -11.85
CA THR A 92 13.23 10.61 -10.81
C THR A 92 13.42 9.88 -9.50
N LEU A 93 13.66 10.63 -8.42
CA LEU A 93 13.75 10.04 -7.08
C LEU A 93 12.35 9.58 -6.64
N SER A 94 12.17 8.27 -6.54
CA SER A 94 10.88 7.64 -6.20
C SER A 94 10.80 7.18 -4.76
N GLY A 95 11.94 6.88 -4.14
CA GLY A 95 11.98 6.45 -2.74
C GLY A 95 13.35 6.69 -2.12
N ILE A 96 13.36 6.84 -0.81
CA ILE A 96 14.55 6.91 0.02
C ILE A 96 14.30 6.00 1.22
N MET A 97 15.26 5.14 1.53
CA MET A 97 15.25 4.28 2.71
C MET A 97 16.48 4.60 3.54
N ILE A 98 16.25 5.08 4.76
CA ILE A 98 17.29 5.34 5.76
C ILE A 98 16.92 4.52 7.00
N THR A 99 17.61 3.42 7.22
CA THR A 99 17.36 2.51 8.36
C THR A 99 18.69 2.10 8.96
N GLY A 100 19.07 2.73 10.08
CA GLY A 100 20.35 2.50 10.74
C GLY A 100 21.53 2.76 9.79
N ASN A 101 22.27 1.69 9.46
CA ASN A 101 23.41 1.72 8.53
C ASN A 101 23.01 1.56 7.05
N LEU A 102 21.74 1.24 6.76
CA LEU A 102 21.25 1.04 5.41
C LEU A 102 20.67 2.36 4.87
N GLN A 103 21.39 2.98 3.95
CA GLN A 103 20.97 4.19 3.26
C GLN A 103 20.88 3.93 1.76
N MET A 104 19.67 4.01 1.20
CA MET A 104 19.39 3.69 -0.19
C MET A 104 18.48 4.72 -0.85
N ALA A 105 18.80 5.07 -2.10
CA ALA A 105 17.92 5.81 -2.98
C ALA A 105 17.34 4.87 -4.04
N MET A 106 16.04 5.02 -4.29
CA MET A 106 15.30 4.33 -5.35
C MET A 106 14.97 5.34 -6.43
N LEU A 107 15.50 5.11 -7.63
CA LEU A 107 15.36 5.96 -8.80
C LEU A 107 14.47 5.26 -9.82
N LYS A 108 13.44 5.96 -10.29
CA LYS A 108 12.59 5.51 -11.39
C LYS A 108 12.97 6.25 -12.66
N GLN A 109 13.24 5.49 -13.70
CA GLN A 109 13.41 5.99 -15.05
C GLN A 109 12.03 6.24 -15.68
N VAL A 110 11.90 7.30 -16.51
CA VAL A 110 10.60 7.70 -17.12
C VAL A 110 9.87 6.52 -17.76
N ASP A 111 10.61 5.67 -18.50
CA ASP A 111 10.07 4.49 -19.20
C ASP A 111 10.83 3.19 -18.88
N GLY A 112 11.48 3.12 -17.71
CA GLY A 112 12.46 2.08 -17.41
C GLY A 112 12.30 1.38 -16.06
N PRO A 113 13.14 0.36 -15.81
CA PRO A 113 13.13 -0.38 -14.54
C PRO A 113 13.53 0.51 -13.37
N LEU A 114 13.08 0.13 -12.18
CA LEU A 114 13.47 0.79 -10.93
C LEU A 114 14.95 0.48 -10.63
N LEU A 115 15.75 1.52 -10.42
CA LEU A 115 17.15 1.41 -10.02
C LEU A 115 17.27 1.70 -8.52
N THR A 116 17.91 0.80 -7.78
CA THR A 116 18.22 1.01 -6.37
C THR A 116 19.72 1.19 -6.20
N VAL A 117 20.13 2.24 -5.51
CA VAL A 117 21.54 2.52 -5.22
C VAL A 117 21.73 2.77 -3.73
N ARG A 118 22.82 2.21 -3.19
CA ARG A 118 23.24 2.42 -1.79
C ARG A 118 24.14 3.65 -1.68
N LEU A 119 24.17 4.28 -0.51
CA LEU A 119 25.14 5.34 -0.23
C LEU A 119 26.56 4.84 -0.51
N GLY A 120 27.33 5.63 -1.26
CA GLY A 120 28.68 5.31 -1.65
C GLY A 120 28.80 4.39 -2.88
N GLN A 121 27.70 3.84 -3.39
CA GLN A 121 27.71 3.03 -4.61
C GLN A 121 27.52 3.86 -5.88
N THR A 122 28.04 3.30 -6.97
CA THR A 122 28.01 3.89 -8.31
C THR A 122 26.93 3.22 -9.14
N LEU A 123 26.10 4.02 -9.79
CA LEU A 123 25.10 3.56 -10.74
C LEU A 123 25.80 3.02 -12.01
N PRO A 124 25.09 2.21 -12.84
CA PRO A 124 25.61 1.75 -14.13
C PRO A 124 26.03 2.87 -15.10
N ASN A 125 25.57 4.09 -14.87
CA ASN A 125 25.89 5.29 -15.65
C ASN A 125 27.10 6.08 -15.10
N GLY A 126 27.80 5.56 -14.09
CA GLY A 126 28.99 6.19 -13.50
C GLY A 126 28.72 7.17 -12.36
N TRP A 127 27.47 7.55 -12.11
CA TRP A 127 27.14 8.47 -11.02
C TRP A 127 27.22 7.78 -9.66
N ARG A 128 27.94 8.37 -8.71
CA ARG A 128 28.07 7.87 -7.35
C ARG A 128 27.12 8.59 -6.41
N LEU A 129 26.39 7.84 -5.57
CA LEU A 129 25.59 8.44 -4.50
C LEU A 129 26.51 8.87 -3.36
N GLU A 130 26.72 10.18 -3.19
CA GLU A 130 27.59 10.72 -2.14
C GLU A 130 26.86 11.03 -0.85
N HIS A 131 25.64 11.55 -0.96
CA HIS A 131 24.89 12.00 0.19
C HIS A 131 23.40 11.73 0.02
N LEU A 132 22.76 11.33 1.11
CA LEU A 132 21.35 11.00 1.14
C LEU A 132 20.69 11.70 2.32
N THR A 133 19.60 12.40 2.06
CA THR A 133 18.75 13.03 3.07
C THR A 133 17.34 12.44 2.97
N PRO A 134 16.45 12.63 3.96
CA PRO A 134 15.07 12.16 3.86
C PRO A 134 14.29 12.72 2.65
N GLN A 135 14.75 13.81 2.04
CA GLN A 135 14.03 14.50 0.96
C GLN A 135 14.79 14.59 -0.37
N SER A 136 16.10 14.28 -0.37
CA SER A 136 16.96 14.43 -1.54
C SER A 136 18.15 13.46 -1.54
N ALA A 137 18.63 13.15 -2.74
CA ALA A 137 19.81 12.33 -2.99
C ALA A 137 20.80 13.13 -3.86
N ARG A 138 22.06 13.22 -3.42
CA ARG A 138 23.14 13.92 -4.13
C ARG A 138 24.08 12.93 -4.79
N PHE A 139 24.22 13.06 -6.10
CA PHE A 139 25.09 12.25 -6.94
C PHE A 139 26.29 13.05 -7.41
N SER A 140 27.44 12.39 -7.58
CA SER A 140 28.62 12.96 -8.22
C SER A 140 29.13 12.13 -9.40
N LEU A 141 29.68 12.80 -10.39
CA LEU A 141 30.35 12.22 -11.56
C LEU A 141 31.47 13.16 -11.98
N ASP A 142 32.73 12.72 -11.90
CA ASP A 142 33.91 13.48 -12.37
C ASP A 142 33.95 14.95 -11.92
N GLY A 143 33.60 15.20 -10.64
CA GLY A 143 33.57 16.55 -10.04
C GLY A 143 32.27 17.34 -10.26
N ARG A 144 31.33 16.85 -11.07
CA ARG A 144 29.99 17.42 -11.20
C ARG A 144 29.07 16.82 -10.14
N THR A 145 28.31 17.66 -9.43
CA THR A 145 27.31 17.21 -8.47
C THR A 145 25.89 17.53 -8.95
N GLN A 146 24.98 16.58 -8.79
CA GLN A 146 23.57 16.73 -9.14
C GLN A 146 22.70 16.21 -8.00
N THR A 147 21.73 17.01 -7.57
CA THR A 147 20.82 16.63 -6.49
C THR A 147 19.43 16.34 -7.07
N LEU A 148 18.91 15.15 -6.78
CA LEU A 148 17.54 14.77 -7.08
C LEU A 148 16.72 14.88 -5.81
N SER A 149 15.63 15.63 -5.85
CA SER A 149 14.66 15.74 -4.75
C SER A 149 13.36 15.06 -5.14
N PHE A 150 12.56 14.67 -4.14
CA PHE A 150 11.20 14.25 -4.40
C PHE A 150 10.43 15.37 -5.09
N TYR A 151 9.59 15.01 -6.07
CA TYR A 151 8.65 15.94 -6.66
C TYR A 151 7.59 16.31 -5.60
N ALA A 152 7.83 17.41 -4.89
CA ALA A 152 6.81 17.98 -4.03
C ALA A 152 5.76 18.63 -4.93
N LYS A 153 4.52 18.14 -4.88
CA LYS A 153 3.37 18.87 -5.45
C LYS A 153 3.32 20.21 -4.72
N ARG A 154 3.75 21.28 -5.37
CA ARG A 154 3.60 22.63 -4.83
C ARG A 154 2.12 22.93 -4.78
N LEU A 155 1.64 23.32 -3.61
CA LEU A 155 0.33 23.93 -3.50
C LEU A 155 0.33 25.19 -4.40
N PRO A 156 -0.77 25.46 -5.12
CA PRO A 156 -0.92 26.73 -5.80
C PRO A 156 -0.78 27.87 -4.78
N PRO A 157 -0.28 29.05 -5.19
CA PRO A 157 -0.11 30.17 -4.29
C PRO A 157 -1.43 30.50 -3.58
N PRO A 158 -1.36 30.93 -2.30
CA PRO A 158 -2.55 31.25 -1.53
C PRO A 158 -3.40 32.28 -2.29
N SER A 159 -4.71 32.06 -2.28
CA SER A 159 -5.65 32.97 -2.93
C SER A 159 -5.53 34.36 -2.29
N LYS A 160 -5.38 35.40 -3.12
CA LYS A 160 -5.36 36.80 -2.66
C LYS A 160 -6.75 37.31 -2.26
N ARG A 161 -7.78 36.47 -2.39
CA ARG A 161 -9.15 36.85 -2.03
C ARG A 161 -9.27 36.95 -0.51
N PRO A 162 -9.84 38.04 0.01
CA PRO A 162 -10.09 38.16 1.44
C PRO A 162 -10.97 36.98 1.91
N PRO A 163 -10.73 36.48 3.14
CA PRO A 163 -11.55 35.41 3.71
C PRO A 163 -13.03 35.82 3.70
N LEU A 164 -13.92 34.88 3.40
CA LEU A 164 -15.35 35.09 3.61
C LEU A 164 -15.61 35.20 5.11
N THR A 165 -15.91 36.40 5.57
CA THR A 165 -16.43 36.64 6.93
C THR A 165 -17.91 36.26 6.96
N LEU A 166 -18.24 35.24 7.74
CA LEU A 166 -19.65 34.94 8.05
C LEU A 166 -20.17 36.02 9.02
N PRO A 167 -21.40 36.52 8.85
CA PRO A 167 -22.05 37.38 9.84
C PRO A 167 -22.09 36.66 11.19
N ARG A 168 -21.67 37.33 12.27
CA ARG A 168 -21.87 36.80 13.62
C ARG A 168 -23.35 36.91 13.97
N GLU A 169 -23.99 35.76 14.16
CA GLU A 169 -25.34 35.71 14.69
C GLU A 169 -25.27 36.02 16.20
N PRO A 170 -26.00 37.04 16.69
CA PRO A 170 -26.02 37.33 18.12
C PRO A 170 -26.63 36.13 18.86
N LEU A 171 -25.93 35.65 19.91
CA LEU A 171 -26.47 34.61 20.78
C LEU A 171 -27.68 35.14 21.55
N PRO A 172 -28.73 34.30 21.77
CA PRO A 172 -29.91 34.64 22.55
C PRO A 172 -29.62 34.78 24.05
#